data_AF-A0A3M6YDG1-F1
#
_entry.id   AF-A0A3M6YDG1-F1
#
_cell.length_a   1.000
_cell.length_b   1.000
_cell.length_c   1.000
_cell.angle_alpha   90.00
_cell.angle_beta   90.00
_cell.angle_gamma   90.00
#
_symmetry.space_group_name_H-M   'P 1'
#
loop_
_entity.id
_entity.type
_entity.pdbx_description
1 polymer ?
#
loop_
_entity_poly.entity_id
_entity_poly.type
_entity_poly.pdbx_seq_one_letter_code
_entity_poly.pdbx_strand_id
1 'polypeptide(L)'
;MTATRPLPENRNPLLEEERAPAHEILVERRCLGRTELKVKPGQVGTSNATKPDNLGVLDYAHLRVPLPKDLGASGIFSRGSNRKFPESYFLMRRSNDGFVSATGMFKAAFPYAQAEEEIAEKDYIKNLSDTASEEVAGNVWIHPDQALQLADEYGIRLWIAALLDPELITNGNDPHIKSPPPYSQSKMANGSRRSRSPEKKQQQPQQPPVETRASTRSRRSASVRSESPG
;
A
#
# COMPACT_ATOMS: atom_id res chain seq x y z
N MET A 1 -4.10 -27.57 6.99
CA MET A 1 -2.75 -28.10 7.26
C MET A 1 -1.76 -27.01 6.89
N THR A 2 -1.38 -26.15 7.84
CA THR A 2 -0.29 -25.20 7.64
C THR A 2 0.99 -26.01 7.52
N ALA A 3 1.53 -26.16 6.31
CA ALA A 3 2.82 -26.81 6.14
C ALA A 3 3.87 -25.96 6.88
N THR A 4 4.39 -26.47 7.99
CA THR A 4 5.46 -25.80 8.75
C THR A 4 6.74 -25.91 7.93
N ARG A 5 6.96 -24.96 7.04
CA ARG A 5 8.25 -24.82 6.34
C ARG A 5 9.28 -24.21 7.30
N PRO A 6 10.55 -24.61 7.24
CA PRO A 6 11.60 -23.89 7.94
C PRO A 6 11.81 -22.52 7.28
N LEU A 7 11.76 -21.45 8.07
CA LEU A 7 12.21 -20.13 7.64
C LEU A 7 13.71 -19.98 7.91
N PRO A 8 14.45 -19.18 7.12
CA PRO A 8 15.85 -18.90 7.39
C PRO A 8 16.02 -18.28 8.79
N GLU A 9 17.05 -18.72 9.52
CA GLU A 9 17.31 -18.23 10.88
C GLU A 9 17.77 -16.76 10.89
N ASN A 10 18.55 -16.37 9.88
CA ASN A 10 19.19 -15.05 9.81
C ASN A 10 18.28 -14.00 9.16
N ARG A 11 17.47 -13.34 9.99
CA ARG A 11 16.63 -12.20 9.60
C ARG A 11 17.42 -10.92 9.38
N ASN A 12 16.81 -9.95 8.70
CA ASN A 12 17.33 -8.61 8.54
C ASN A 12 17.14 -7.80 9.84
N PRO A 13 18.20 -7.53 10.61
CA PRO A 13 18.07 -6.79 11.86
C PRO A 13 17.63 -5.33 11.62
N LEU A 14 17.80 -4.79 10.41
CA LEU A 14 17.45 -3.40 10.10
C LEU A 14 15.95 -3.20 9.88
N LEU A 15 15.17 -4.28 9.81
CA LEU A 15 13.71 -4.22 9.63
C LEU A 15 12.94 -4.46 10.93
N GLU A 16 13.64 -4.70 12.04
CA GLU A 16 13.04 -4.77 13.37
C GLU A 16 12.28 -3.47 13.69
N GLU A 17 11.11 -3.61 14.31
CA GLU A 17 10.23 -2.49 14.63
C GLU A 17 10.92 -1.42 15.50
N GLU A 18 11.78 -1.85 16.43
CA GLU A 18 12.54 -0.95 17.32
C GLU A 18 13.56 -0.06 16.59
N ARG A 19 14.01 -0.48 15.40
CA ARG A 19 15.01 0.22 14.57
C ARG A 19 14.38 0.94 13.39
N ALA A 20 13.12 0.63 13.09
CA ALA A 20 12.40 1.22 11.98
C ALA A 20 12.03 2.68 12.29
N PRO A 21 11.98 3.55 11.27
CA PRO A 21 11.30 4.84 11.38
C PRO A 21 9.84 4.67 11.81
N ALA A 22 9.26 5.71 12.41
CA ALA A 22 7.84 5.75 12.71
C ALA A 22 6.99 5.47 11.46
N HIS A 23 5.80 4.88 11.67
CA HIS A 23 4.91 4.46 10.60
C HIS A 23 4.63 5.58 9.59
N GLU A 24 4.33 6.78 10.08
CA GLU A 24 4.02 7.96 9.25
C GLU A 24 5.21 8.32 8.33
N ILE A 25 6.43 8.22 8.84
CA ILE A 25 7.65 8.47 8.05
C ILE A 25 7.82 7.40 6.97
N LEU A 26 7.46 6.14 7.26
CA LEU A 26 7.50 5.07 6.27
C LEU A 26 6.45 5.28 5.18
N VAL A 27 5.25 5.73 5.56
CA VAL A 27 4.15 6.06 4.65
C VAL A 27 4.57 7.19 3.68
N GLU A 28 5.22 8.24 4.17
CA GLU A 28 5.75 9.32 3.35
C GLU A 28 6.86 8.87 2.39
N ARG A 29 7.65 7.85 2.75
CA ARG A 29 8.77 7.33 1.93
C ARG A 29 8.34 6.44 0.77
N ARG A 30 7.04 6.16 0.62
CA ARG A 30 6.53 5.38 -0.51
C ARG A 30 6.66 6.19 -1.78
N CYS A 31 6.97 5.48 -2.87
CA CYS A 31 7.13 6.08 -4.18
C CYS A 31 6.38 5.25 -5.23
N LEU A 32 5.88 5.91 -6.27
CA LEU A 32 5.39 5.27 -7.48
C LEU A 32 6.55 5.00 -8.44
N GLY A 33 6.54 3.81 -9.02
CA GLY A 33 7.51 3.33 -10.00
C GLY A 33 6.81 2.69 -11.19
N ARG A 34 7.50 2.74 -12.33
CA ARG A 34 7.10 2.11 -13.58
C ARG A 34 8.29 1.32 -14.12
N THR A 35 8.05 0.12 -14.59
CA THR A 35 9.09 -0.70 -15.23
C THR A 35 8.52 -1.36 -16.47
N GLU A 36 9.27 -1.30 -17.56
CA GLU A 36 8.90 -1.99 -18.79
C GLU A 36 9.52 -3.39 -18.81
N LEU A 37 8.67 -4.40 -18.64
CA LEU A 37 9.03 -5.80 -18.65
C LEU A 37 9.19 -6.27 -20.10
N LYS A 38 10.44 -6.43 -20.51
CA LYS A 38 10.83 -6.96 -21.83
C LYS A 38 11.66 -8.21 -21.65
N VAL A 39 11.42 -9.20 -22.49
CA VAL A 39 12.24 -10.41 -22.60
C VAL A 39 12.70 -10.56 -24.04
N LYS A 40 13.81 -11.27 -24.25
CA LYS A 40 14.32 -11.50 -25.61
C LYS A 40 13.24 -12.24 -26.42
N PRO A 41 13.07 -11.95 -27.73
CA PRO A 41 12.01 -12.54 -28.54
C PRO A 41 11.93 -14.08 -28.48
N GLY A 42 13.07 -14.77 -28.39
CA GLY A 42 13.12 -16.23 -28.27
C GLY A 42 12.85 -16.80 -26.87
N GLN A 43 12.58 -15.96 -25.86
CA GLN A 43 12.27 -16.37 -24.49
C GLN A 43 10.82 -16.07 -24.09
N VAL A 44 10.03 -15.43 -24.96
CA VAL A 44 8.61 -15.17 -24.70
C VAL A 44 7.86 -16.50 -24.57
N GLY A 45 7.06 -16.65 -23.52
CA GLY A 45 6.25 -17.85 -23.25
C GLY A 45 7.01 -19.06 -22.70
N THR A 46 8.32 -18.96 -22.47
CA THR A 46 9.14 -20.10 -21.97
C THR A 46 8.94 -20.39 -20.48
N SER A 47 8.42 -19.42 -19.73
CA SER A 47 8.09 -19.50 -18.30
C SER A 47 6.86 -18.63 -17.99
N ASN A 48 6.26 -18.82 -16.81
CA ASN A 48 5.10 -18.04 -16.36
C ASN A 48 5.40 -16.52 -16.41
N ALA A 49 6.58 -16.09 -15.96
CA ALA A 49 7.02 -14.69 -15.98
C ALA A 49 7.26 -14.10 -17.38
N THR A 50 7.41 -14.93 -18.40
CA THR A 50 7.69 -14.50 -19.78
C THR A 50 6.46 -14.56 -20.69
N LYS A 51 5.28 -14.92 -20.16
CA LYS A 51 4.03 -14.92 -20.92
C LYS A 51 3.75 -13.52 -21.49
N PRO A 52 3.22 -13.38 -22.72
CA PRO A 52 2.90 -12.09 -23.30
C PRO A 52 2.08 -11.17 -22.38
N ASP A 53 1.11 -11.73 -21.65
CA ASP A 53 0.24 -11.00 -20.72
C ASP A 53 0.99 -10.48 -19.47
N ASN A 54 2.14 -11.09 -19.14
CA ASN A 54 3.01 -10.70 -18.03
C ASN A 54 4.17 -9.79 -18.47
N LEU A 55 4.22 -9.42 -19.75
CA LEU A 55 5.17 -8.46 -20.33
C LEU A 55 4.50 -7.08 -20.49
N GLY A 56 5.31 -6.05 -20.76
CA GLY A 56 4.82 -4.68 -20.93
C GLY A 56 5.00 -3.84 -19.67
N VAL A 57 4.14 -2.85 -19.48
CA VAL A 57 4.33 -1.84 -18.44
C VAL A 57 3.80 -2.33 -17.09
N LEU A 58 4.69 -2.42 -16.10
CA LEU A 58 4.35 -2.68 -14.71
C LEU A 58 4.40 -1.37 -13.91
N ASP A 59 3.23 -0.91 -13.48
CA ASP A 59 3.07 0.20 -12.55
C ASP A 59 2.94 -0.33 -11.11
N TYR A 60 3.66 0.28 -10.17
CA TYR A 60 3.69 -0.16 -8.78
C TYR A 60 4.00 0.98 -7.80
N ALA A 61 3.53 0.83 -6.57
CA ALA A 61 4.10 1.50 -5.43
C ALA A 61 5.28 0.69 -4.87
N HIS A 62 6.27 1.37 -4.31
CA HIS A 62 7.37 0.72 -3.61
C HIS A 62 7.77 1.48 -2.35
N LEU A 63 8.30 0.73 -1.39
CA LEU A 63 8.95 1.26 -0.19
C LEU A 63 10.39 0.73 -0.17
N ARG A 64 11.36 1.66 -0.11
CA ARG A 64 12.78 1.30 0.00
C ARG A 64 13.08 0.87 1.43
N VAL A 65 13.67 -0.30 1.58
CA VAL A 65 14.06 -0.87 2.87
C VAL A 65 15.58 -1.07 2.94
N PRO A 66 16.21 -0.86 4.09
CA PRO A 66 17.66 -1.01 4.22
C PRO A 66 18.08 -2.48 4.17
N LEU A 67 19.25 -2.74 3.57
CA LEU A 67 19.93 -4.03 3.61
C LEU A 67 21.24 -3.92 4.42
N PRO A 68 21.67 -5.00 5.07
CA PRO A 68 23.01 -5.09 5.65
C PRO A 68 24.10 -4.79 4.61
N LYS A 69 25.17 -4.12 5.04
CA LYS A 69 26.28 -3.74 4.14
C LYS A 69 27.06 -4.93 3.60
N ASP A 70 27.17 -5.98 4.42
CA ASP A 70 27.83 -7.22 4.06
C ASP A 70 26.80 -8.32 3.89
N LEU A 71 26.68 -8.82 2.67
CA LEU A 71 25.83 -9.95 2.30
C LEU A 71 26.68 -11.09 1.75
N GLY A 72 27.93 -11.23 2.23
CA GLY A 72 28.88 -12.26 1.78
C GLY A 72 28.35 -13.69 1.88
N ALA A 73 27.45 -13.96 2.82
CA ALA A 73 26.82 -15.27 3.01
C ALA A 73 25.52 -15.44 2.18
N SER A 74 25.05 -14.40 1.48
CA SER A 74 23.79 -14.45 0.74
C SER A 74 23.91 -15.27 -0.53
N GLY A 75 22.96 -16.19 -0.75
CA GLY A 75 22.78 -16.88 -2.02
C GLY A 75 21.85 -16.13 -2.99
N ILE A 76 21.10 -15.13 -2.50
CA ILE A 76 20.08 -14.40 -3.26
C ILE A 76 20.49 -12.98 -3.66
N PHE A 77 21.54 -12.43 -3.04
CA PHE A 77 22.14 -11.15 -3.39
C PHE A 77 23.57 -11.33 -3.86
N SER A 78 23.87 -10.82 -5.05
CA SER A 78 25.21 -10.82 -5.60
C SER A 78 25.85 -9.43 -5.54
N ARG A 79 27.18 -9.39 -5.54
CA ARG A 79 27.92 -8.12 -5.66
C ARG A 79 27.71 -7.59 -7.08
N GLY A 80 27.26 -6.35 -7.19
CA GLY A 80 27.13 -5.67 -8.48
C GLY A 80 28.49 -5.41 -9.13
N SER A 81 28.48 -4.82 -10.33
CA SER A 81 29.70 -4.53 -11.11
C SER A 81 30.76 -3.71 -10.35
N ASN A 82 30.33 -2.89 -9.39
CA ASN A 82 31.21 -2.10 -8.52
C ASN A 82 31.74 -2.88 -7.30
N ARG A 83 31.61 -4.22 -7.30
CA ARG A 83 31.98 -5.14 -6.20
C ARG A 83 31.34 -4.78 -4.85
N LYS A 84 30.19 -4.10 -4.85
CA LYS A 84 29.43 -3.77 -3.64
C LYS A 84 28.10 -4.51 -3.64
N PHE A 85 27.63 -4.86 -2.46
CA PHE A 85 26.26 -5.32 -2.25
C PHE A 85 25.28 -4.15 -2.34
N PRO A 86 24.02 -4.39 -2.70
CA PRO A 86 22.99 -3.37 -2.64
C PRO A 86 22.78 -2.90 -1.19
N GLU A 87 22.71 -1.58 -0.99
CA GLU A 87 22.46 -1.00 0.34
C GLU A 87 20.98 -1.01 0.74
N SER A 88 20.10 -1.29 -0.21
CA SER A 88 18.65 -1.30 -0.01
C SER A 88 17.95 -2.23 -0.97
N TYR A 89 16.76 -2.69 -0.58
CA TYR A 89 15.82 -3.41 -1.41
C TYR A 89 14.49 -2.67 -1.52
N PHE A 90 13.60 -3.14 -2.40
CA PHE A 90 12.26 -2.56 -2.57
C PHE A 90 11.18 -3.58 -2.20
N LEU A 91 10.31 -3.20 -1.27
CA LEU A 91 9.01 -3.85 -1.14
C LEU A 91 8.09 -3.24 -2.18
N MET A 92 7.34 -4.08 -2.91
CA MET A 92 6.56 -3.65 -4.07
C MET A 92 5.10 -4.03 -3.94
N ARG A 93 4.22 -3.13 -4.37
CA ARG A 93 2.78 -3.29 -4.44
C ARG A 93 2.28 -2.87 -5.81
N ARG A 94 1.64 -3.78 -6.54
CA ARG A 94 1.13 -3.55 -7.90
C ARG A 94 0.03 -2.50 -7.94
N SER A 95 0.07 -1.63 -8.95
CA SER A 95 -0.94 -0.59 -9.11
C SER A 95 -2.24 -1.07 -9.76
N ASN A 96 -2.25 -2.20 -10.44
CA ASN A 96 -3.44 -2.70 -11.15
C ASN A 96 -4.45 -3.39 -10.21
N ASP A 97 -3.98 -4.17 -9.23
CA ASP A 97 -4.80 -4.99 -8.34
C ASP A 97 -4.44 -4.85 -6.86
N GLY A 98 -3.34 -4.15 -6.53
CA GLY A 98 -2.90 -3.94 -5.16
C GLY A 98 -2.12 -5.11 -4.55
N PHE A 99 -1.79 -6.16 -5.30
CA PHE A 99 -1.05 -7.32 -4.80
C PHE A 99 0.38 -6.95 -4.41
N VAL A 100 0.92 -7.65 -3.41
CA VAL A 100 2.26 -7.41 -2.85
C VAL A 100 3.23 -8.50 -3.31
N SER A 101 4.47 -8.11 -3.64
CA SER A 101 5.52 -9.06 -4.04
C SER A 101 6.01 -9.87 -2.84
N ALA A 102 5.54 -11.12 -2.72
CA ALA A 102 5.93 -12.03 -1.65
C ALA A 102 7.40 -12.44 -1.76
N THR A 103 7.89 -12.61 -3.00
CA THR A 103 9.33 -12.82 -3.27
C THR A 103 10.15 -11.63 -2.74
N GLY A 104 9.68 -10.40 -2.97
CA GLY A 104 10.38 -9.21 -2.49
C GLY A 104 10.38 -9.08 -0.96
N MET A 105 9.28 -9.47 -0.31
CA MET A 105 9.18 -9.56 1.15
C MET A 105 10.21 -10.52 1.72
N PHE A 106 10.33 -11.72 1.16
CA PHE A 106 11.29 -12.73 1.62
C PHE A 106 12.73 -12.22 1.50
N LYS A 107 13.11 -11.65 0.36
CA LYS A 107 14.47 -11.12 0.15
C LYS A 107 14.81 -9.98 1.11
N ALA A 108 13.85 -9.12 1.40
CA ALA A 108 14.03 -8.04 2.36
C ALA A 108 14.19 -8.56 3.80
N ALA A 109 13.38 -9.55 4.18
CA ALA A 109 13.35 -10.12 5.53
C ALA A 109 14.53 -11.06 5.82
N PHE A 110 15.01 -11.81 4.82
CA PHE A 110 16.06 -12.82 4.96
C PHE A 110 17.20 -12.58 3.97
N PRO A 111 17.98 -11.51 4.15
CA PRO A 111 18.95 -11.08 3.14
C PRO A 111 20.14 -12.04 3.01
N TYR A 112 20.33 -12.95 3.98
CA TYR A 112 21.37 -13.98 3.97
C TYR A 112 20.88 -15.34 3.45
N ALA A 113 19.61 -15.43 3.03
CA ALA A 113 19.03 -16.69 2.56
C ALA A 113 19.78 -17.24 1.35
N GLN A 114 19.74 -18.56 1.20
CA GLN A 114 20.24 -19.28 0.03
C GLN A 114 19.19 -19.33 -1.08
N ALA A 115 19.63 -19.64 -2.30
CA ALA A 115 18.75 -19.74 -3.45
C ALA A 115 17.72 -20.87 -3.27
N GLU A 116 18.11 -21.97 -2.63
CA GLU A 116 17.24 -23.11 -2.34
C GLU A 116 16.14 -22.73 -1.34
N GLU A 117 16.44 -21.88 -0.36
CA GLU A 117 15.47 -21.36 0.59
C GLU A 117 14.48 -20.41 -0.09
N GLU A 118 14.95 -19.53 -1.00
CA GLU A 118 14.07 -18.68 -1.82
C GLU A 118 13.11 -19.53 -2.67
N ILE A 119 13.61 -20.61 -3.29
CA ILE A 119 12.80 -21.50 -4.12
C ILE A 119 11.76 -22.24 -3.27
N ALA A 120 12.18 -22.83 -2.15
CA ALA A 120 11.28 -23.52 -1.23
C ALA A 120 10.19 -22.57 -0.69
N GLU A 121 10.59 -21.32 -0.39
CA GLU A 121 9.67 -20.28 0.04
C GLU A 121 8.64 -19.94 -1.05
N LYS A 122 9.14 -19.73 -2.27
CA LYS A 122 8.33 -19.40 -3.45
C LYS A 122 7.32 -20.51 -3.72
N ASP A 123 7.71 -21.77 -3.63
CA ASP A 123 6.86 -22.92 -3.89
C ASP A 123 5.81 -23.13 -2.80
N TYR A 124 6.13 -22.89 -1.53
CA TYR A 124 5.12 -22.87 -0.48
C TYR A 124 4.07 -21.79 -0.73
N ILE A 125 4.48 -20.56 -1.05
CA ILE A 125 3.54 -19.46 -1.23
C ILE A 125 2.61 -19.75 -2.42
N LYS A 126 3.12 -20.33 -3.50
CA LYS A 126 2.29 -20.76 -4.64
C LYS A 126 1.20 -21.77 -4.30
N ASN A 127 1.39 -22.56 -3.25
CA ASN A 127 0.40 -23.55 -2.81
C ASN A 127 -0.67 -22.95 -1.86
N LEU A 128 -0.58 -21.66 -1.52
CA LEU A 128 -1.59 -20.96 -0.74
C LEU A 128 -2.78 -20.53 -1.62
N SER A 129 -3.98 -20.50 -1.05
CA SER A 129 -5.25 -20.30 -1.79
C SER A 129 -5.41 -18.93 -2.43
N ASP A 130 -4.78 -17.90 -1.87
CA ASP A 130 -4.96 -16.49 -2.29
C ASP A 130 -3.74 -15.91 -3.02
N THR A 131 -2.88 -16.79 -3.52
CA THR A 131 -1.71 -16.42 -4.31
C THR A 131 -2.10 -16.21 -5.78
N ALA A 132 -1.63 -15.11 -6.38
CA ALA A 132 -1.83 -14.91 -7.81
C ALA A 132 -1.12 -16.02 -8.59
N SER A 133 -1.87 -16.73 -9.44
CA SER A 133 -1.34 -17.79 -10.32
C SER A 133 -0.29 -17.29 -11.31
N GLU A 134 -0.19 -15.98 -11.50
CA GLU A 134 0.70 -15.33 -12.46
C GLU A 134 1.94 -14.76 -11.78
N GLU A 135 3.09 -15.23 -12.23
CA GLU A 135 4.37 -14.61 -11.90
C GLU A 135 4.58 -13.43 -12.84
N VAL A 136 4.72 -12.23 -12.28
CA VAL A 136 5.06 -11.02 -13.06
C VAL A 136 6.44 -10.58 -12.63
N ALA A 137 7.33 -10.35 -13.61
CA ALA A 137 8.75 -10.05 -13.38
C ALA A 137 9.50 -11.11 -12.54
N GLY A 138 9.04 -12.38 -12.57
CA GLY A 138 9.64 -13.49 -11.81
C GLY A 138 9.26 -13.55 -10.32
N ASN A 139 8.43 -12.62 -9.86
CA ASN A 139 7.95 -12.54 -8.48
C ASN A 139 6.60 -13.26 -8.32
N VAL A 140 6.37 -13.82 -7.13
CA VAL A 140 5.05 -14.28 -6.69
C VAL A 140 4.32 -13.13 -6.01
N TRP A 141 3.08 -12.90 -6.41
CA TRP A 141 2.25 -11.79 -5.93
C TRP A 141 1.09 -12.34 -5.11
N ILE A 142 0.81 -11.74 -3.96
CA ILE A 142 -0.22 -12.20 -3.02
C ILE A 142 -1.17 -11.08 -2.59
N HIS A 143 -2.36 -11.45 -2.14
CA HIS A 143 -3.34 -10.51 -1.61
C HIS A 143 -2.77 -9.75 -0.38
N PRO A 144 -3.09 -8.46 -0.17
CA PRO A 144 -2.64 -7.70 0.98
C PRO A 144 -2.87 -8.35 2.35
N ASP A 145 -3.99 -9.05 2.55
CA ASP A 145 -4.27 -9.76 3.81
C ASP A 145 -3.24 -10.87 4.07
N GLN A 146 -2.91 -11.64 3.04
CA GLN A 146 -1.91 -12.71 3.10
C GLN A 146 -0.50 -12.12 3.25
N ALA A 147 -0.23 -10.98 2.60
CA ALA A 147 1.03 -10.26 2.78
C ALA A 147 1.24 -9.84 4.23
N LEU A 148 0.20 -9.37 4.91
CA LEU A 148 0.29 -9.02 6.34
C LEU A 148 0.53 -10.24 7.22
N GLN A 149 -0.09 -11.38 6.93
CA GLN A 149 0.15 -12.64 7.66
C GLN A 149 1.60 -13.11 7.49
N LEU A 150 2.12 -13.14 6.26
CA LEU A 150 3.53 -13.46 6.02
C LEU A 150 4.48 -12.43 6.67
N ALA A 151 4.09 -11.15 6.71
CA ALA A 151 4.88 -10.12 7.35
C ALA A 151 5.00 -10.32 8.87
N ASP A 152 3.98 -10.87 9.52
CA ASP A 152 4.04 -11.29 10.92
C ASP A 152 5.07 -12.42 11.10
N GLU A 153 5.01 -13.46 10.26
CA GLU A 153 5.96 -14.58 10.31
C GLU A 153 7.40 -14.11 10.10
N TYR A 154 7.61 -13.18 9.17
CA TYR A 154 8.93 -12.64 8.80
C TYR A 154 9.42 -11.57 9.78
N GLY A 155 8.55 -11.01 10.62
CA GLY A 155 8.88 -9.90 11.52
C GLY A 155 9.07 -8.55 10.82
N ILE A 156 8.37 -8.31 9.70
CA ILE A 156 8.43 -7.06 8.92
C ILE A 156 7.07 -6.37 8.79
N ARG A 157 6.12 -6.68 9.69
CA ARG A 157 4.73 -6.19 9.62
C ARG A 157 4.61 -4.68 9.49
N LEU A 158 5.39 -3.91 10.25
CA LEU A 158 5.37 -2.43 10.20
C LEU A 158 5.62 -1.89 8.78
N TRP A 159 6.58 -2.49 8.06
CA TRP A 159 6.95 -2.07 6.71
C TRP A 159 5.87 -2.38 5.68
N ILE A 160 5.20 -3.53 5.83
CA ILE A 160 4.12 -3.95 4.95
C ILE A 160 2.84 -3.17 5.24
N ALA A 161 2.55 -2.89 6.52
CA ALA A 161 1.46 -2.01 6.92
C ALA A 161 1.64 -0.61 6.30
N ALA A 162 2.85 -0.03 6.39
CA ALA A 162 3.14 1.26 5.77
C ALA A 162 2.95 1.22 4.24
N LEU A 163 3.46 0.18 3.56
CA LEU A 163 3.28 0.00 2.11
C LEU A 163 1.80 -0.09 1.71
N LEU A 164 0.95 -0.67 2.55
CA LEU A 164 -0.47 -0.85 2.31
C LEU A 164 -1.34 0.35 2.73
N ASP A 165 -0.78 1.33 3.43
CA ASP A 165 -1.52 2.47 3.98
C ASP A 165 -2.35 3.19 2.89
N PRO A 166 -3.62 3.57 3.17
CA PRO A 166 -4.48 4.20 2.17
C PRO A 166 -4.12 5.65 1.83
N GLU A 167 -3.18 6.29 2.54
CA GLU A 167 -2.74 7.65 2.26
C GLU A 167 -2.17 7.77 0.83
N LEU A 168 -2.40 8.91 0.19
CA LEU A 168 -1.97 9.17 -1.18
C LEU A 168 -0.46 9.15 -1.30
N ILE A 169 0.06 8.46 -2.32
CA ILE A 169 1.47 8.45 -2.63
C ILE A 169 1.78 9.63 -3.55
N THR A 170 2.50 10.62 -3.04
CA THR A 170 2.86 11.84 -3.78
C THR A 170 4.22 11.75 -4.46
N ASN A 171 5.07 10.81 -4.05
CA ASN A 171 6.42 10.69 -4.59
C ASN A 171 6.45 9.72 -5.77
N GLY A 172 7.16 10.06 -6.85
CA GLY A 172 7.26 9.22 -8.03
C GLY A 172 7.81 9.99 -9.23
N ASN A 173 8.38 9.26 -10.19
CA ASN A 173 9.07 9.87 -11.34
C ASN A 173 8.13 10.21 -12.52
N ASP A 174 6.88 9.74 -12.49
CA ASP A 174 5.91 9.94 -13.58
C ASP A 174 4.51 10.19 -13.01
N PRO A 175 3.89 11.37 -13.29
CA PRO A 175 2.57 11.73 -12.79
C PRO A 175 1.42 10.90 -13.37
N HIS A 176 1.68 10.08 -14.40
CA HIS A 176 0.66 9.22 -15.02
C HIS A 176 0.57 7.83 -14.39
N ILE A 177 1.43 7.52 -13.40
CA ILE A 177 1.35 6.24 -12.69
C ILE A 177 0.16 6.29 -11.74
N LYS A 178 -0.74 5.31 -11.88
CA LYS A 178 -1.86 5.17 -10.95
C LYS A 178 -1.35 4.62 -9.62
N SER A 179 -1.84 5.19 -8.52
CA SER A 179 -1.63 4.60 -7.20
C SER A 179 -2.38 3.25 -7.11
N PRO A 180 -1.86 2.27 -6.35
CA PRO A 180 -2.59 1.03 -6.08
C PRO A 180 -3.98 1.29 -5.48
N PRO A 181 -4.94 0.37 -5.68
CA PRO A 181 -6.26 0.46 -5.04
C PRO A 181 -6.13 0.64 -3.53
N PRO A 182 -6.93 1.50 -2.88
CA PRO A 182 -6.85 1.68 -1.43
C PRO A 182 -7.16 0.35 -0.74
N TYR A 183 -6.31 -0.05 0.19
CA TYR A 183 -6.55 -1.25 0.98
C TYR A 183 -7.25 -0.86 2.29
N SER A 184 -8.39 -1.48 2.54
CA SER A 184 -9.10 -1.35 3.81
C SER A 184 -9.09 -2.72 4.48
N GLN A 185 -8.38 -2.84 5.61
CA GLN A 185 -8.45 -4.04 6.44
C GLN A 185 -9.88 -4.23 6.93
N SER A 186 -10.69 -5.01 6.22
CA SER A 186 -11.96 -5.46 6.77
C SER A 186 -11.63 -6.45 7.88
N LYS A 187 -11.70 -5.98 9.12
CA LYS A 187 -11.41 -6.66 10.41
C LYS A 187 -10.00 -6.44 10.96
N MET A 188 -9.79 -5.27 11.57
CA MET A 188 -9.29 -5.13 12.96
C MET A 188 -9.36 -3.64 13.38
N ALA A 189 -10.55 -3.19 13.77
CA ALA A 189 -10.75 -2.04 14.67
C ALA A 189 -12.23 -1.95 15.08
N ASN A 190 -12.64 -2.85 15.97
CA ASN A 190 -13.56 -2.44 17.03
C ASN A 190 -12.75 -1.53 17.96
N GLY A 191 -12.86 -0.21 17.78
CA GLY A 191 -12.06 0.75 18.56
C GLY A 191 -11.82 2.08 17.86
N SER A 192 -12.82 2.96 17.89
CA SER A 192 -12.67 4.41 17.73
C SER A 192 -12.05 4.94 16.43
N ARG A 193 -12.85 4.96 15.35
CA ARG A 193 -12.86 6.11 14.43
C ARG A 193 -14.27 6.66 14.37
N ARG A 194 -14.53 7.72 15.14
CA ARG A 194 -15.69 8.58 14.90
C ARG A 194 -15.53 9.17 13.51
N SER A 195 -16.28 8.64 12.57
CA SER A 195 -16.62 9.29 11.32
C SER A 195 -17.17 10.68 11.63
N ARG A 196 -16.37 11.72 11.35
CA ARG A 196 -16.89 13.08 11.14
C ARG A 196 -16.81 13.35 9.65
N SER A 197 -17.88 12.97 8.94
CA SER A 197 -18.19 13.56 7.64
C SER A 197 -18.50 15.05 7.84
N PRO A 198 -18.04 15.95 6.96
CA PRO A 198 -18.38 17.36 7.03
C PRO A 198 -19.74 17.58 6.37
N GLU A 199 -20.81 17.63 7.16
CA GLU A 199 -22.14 17.94 6.66
C GLU A 199 -22.37 19.45 6.65
N LYS A 200 -22.33 20.04 5.45
CA LYS A 200 -22.83 21.39 5.17
C LYS A 200 -24.33 21.42 5.45
N LYS A 201 -24.78 22.21 6.42
CA LYS A 201 -26.13 22.80 6.34
C LYS A 201 -26.20 24.18 7.00
N GLN A 202 -26.66 25.12 6.19
CA GLN A 202 -26.96 26.51 6.49
C GLN A 202 -28.16 26.64 7.46
N GLN A 203 -28.25 27.84 8.04
CA GLN A 203 -29.45 28.55 8.55
C GLN A 203 -29.73 28.60 10.06
N GLN A 204 -29.42 29.79 10.58
CA GLN A 204 -30.19 30.71 11.43
C GLN A 204 -30.32 30.51 12.97
N PRO A 205 -30.21 31.60 13.76
CA PRO A 205 -30.27 31.54 15.22
C PRO A 205 -31.72 31.58 15.75
N GLN A 206 -32.01 30.73 16.74
CA GLN A 206 -33.27 30.73 17.48
C GLN A 206 -33.16 31.60 18.75
N GLN A 207 -34.05 32.58 18.89
CA GLN A 207 -34.43 33.18 20.17
C GLN A 207 -35.66 32.45 20.74
N PRO A 208 -35.86 32.44 22.08
CA PRO A 208 -36.88 31.64 22.74
C PRO A 208 -38.31 32.23 22.62
N PRO A 209 -39.37 31.40 22.69
CA PRO A 209 -40.74 31.87 22.53
C PRO A 209 -41.32 32.37 23.87
N VAL A 210 -42.00 33.52 23.82
CA VAL A 210 -42.87 34.01 24.89
C VAL A 210 -44.30 33.99 24.37
N GLU A 211 -45.18 33.30 25.07
CA GLU A 211 -46.61 33.23 24.81
C GLU A 211 -47.29 34.59 25.08
N THR A 212 -48.16 35.05 24.18
CA THR A 212 -49.44 35.65 24.62
C THR A 212 -50.49 35.64 23.52
N ARG A 213 -51.70 35.24 23.93
CA ARG A 213 -52.93 35.15 23.16
C ARG A 213 -53.57 36.52 22.86
N ALA A 214 -54.26 36.53 21.74
CA ALA A 214 -55.59 37.14 21.49
C ALA A 214 -55.72 38.60 21.00
N SER A 215 -56.58 38.68 19.97
CA SER A 215 -57.64 39.65 19.73
C SER A 215 -57.41 40.83 18.76
N THR A 216 -58.06 40.67 17.59
CA THR A 216 -58.94 41.63 16.90
C THR A 216 -58.44 43.06 16.65
N ARG A 217 -58.45 43.50 15.38
CA ARG A 217 -59.57 44.26 14.75
C ARG A 217 -59.10 45.03 13.50
N SER A 218 -59.76 44.72 12.39
CA SER A 218 -60.08 45.54 11.20
C SER A 218 -59.65 47.03 11.16
N ARG A 219 -59.06 47.45 10.02
CA ARG A 219 -59.50 48.55 9.10
C ARG A 219 -58.38 48.84 8.07
N ARG A 220 -58.60 48.56 6.78
CA ARG A 220 -59.03 49.45 5.68
C ARG A 220 -57.98 50.50 5.21
N SER A 221 -57.47 50.25 3.99
CA SER A 221 -57.50 51.13 2.80
C SER A 221 -56.45 52.22 2.55
N ALA A 222 -56.10 52.32 1.24
CA ALA A 222 -55.48 53.41 0.44
C ALA A 222 -53.95 53.59 0.60
N SER A 223 -53.10 53.33 -0.42
CA SER A 223 -52.91 53.92 -1.77
C SER A 223 -52.23 55.29 -1.78
N VAL A 224 -51.32 55.46 -2.77
CA VAL A 224 -50.47 56.60 -3.23
C VAL A 224 -49.06 56.64 -2.62
N ARG A 225 -47.95 56.38 -3.34
CA ARG A 225 -47.32 56.91 -4.59
C ARG A 225 -46.62 58.27 -4.40
N SER A 226 -45.31 58.25 -4.69
CA SER A 226 -44.46 59.31 -5.29
C SER A 226 -43.46 60.09 -4.40
N GLU A 227 -42.18 59.99 -4.83
CA GLU A 227 -41.10 61.00 -4.88
C GLU A 227 -40.44 61.47 -3.56
N SER A 228 -39.15 61.18 -3.29
CA SER A 228 -37.85 61.65 -3.87
C SER A 228 -37.21 62.79 -3.04
N PRO A 229 -35.88 63.03 -3.13
CA PRO A 229 -34.98 62.99 -1.98
C PRO A 229 -34.45 64.36 -1.51
N GLY A 230 -33.77 64.34 -0.36
CA GLY A 230 -32.83 65.37 0.10
C GLY A 230 -31.50 64.73 0.47
#